data_AF-A0A3M4QI25-F1
#
_entry.id   AF-A0A3M4QI25-F1
#
_cell.length_a   1.000
_cell.length_b   1.000
_cell.length_c   1.000
_cell.angle_alpha   90.00
_cell.angle_beta   90.00
_cell.angle_gamma   90.00
#
_symmetry.space_group_name_H-M   'P 1'
#
loop_
_entity.id
_entity.type
_entity.pdbx_description
1 polymer ?
#
loop_
_entity_poly.entity_id
_entity_poly.type
_entity_poly.pdbx_seq_one_letter_code
_entity_poly.pdbx_strand_id
1 'polypeptide(L)' 'SALDPETVGEVLQVMKELAEEGMTMVVVTHEMGFAREVADRVVVLDQGELIEQGPPEQIFSHPSHPR' A
#
# COMPACT_ATOMS: atom_id res chain seq x y z
N SER A 1 10.35 -5.39 6.85
CA SER A 1 10.90 -5.99 5.62
C SER A 1 12.40 -6.17 5.75
N ALA A 2 12.97 -7.15 5.06
CA ALA A 2 14.37 -7.58 5.18
C ALA A 2 15.35 -6.82 4.25
N LEU A 3 15.00 -5.59 3.88
CA LEU A 3 15.78 -4.75 2.96
C LEU A 3 16.27 -3.51 3.72
N ASP A 4 17.51 -3.11 3.44
CA ASP A 4 18.11 -1.90 3.98
C ASP A 4 17.43 -0.65 3.38
N PRO A 5 17.31 0.47 4.13
CA PRO A 5 16.57 1.66 3.70
C PRO A 5 16.99 2.25 2.34
N GLU A 6 18.27 2.12 1.99
CA GLU A 6 18.80 2.59 0.71
C GLU A 6 18.26 1.78 -0.48
N THR A 7 18.11 0.46 -0.33
CA THR A 7 17.67 -0.44 -1.40
C THR A 7 16.15 -0.49 -1.53
N VAL A 8 15.40 -0.13 -0.48
CA VAL A 8 13.93 -0.07 -0.52
C VAL A 8 13.44 0.90 -1.59
N GLY A 9 14.10 2.05 -1.76
CA GLY A 9 13.71 3.05 -2.76
C GLY A 9 13.74 2.52 -4.19
N GLU A 10 14.78 1.76 -4.55
CA GLU A 10 14.93 1.18 -5.89
C GLU A 10 13.83 0.16 -6.19
N VAL A 11 13.49 -0.69 -5.21
CA VAL A 11 12.42 -1.68 -5.36
C VAL A 11 11.06 -1.01 -5.52
N LEU A 12 10.76 0.01 -4.70
CA LEU A 12 9.51 0.75 -4.78
C LEU A 12 9.36 1.46 -6.13
N GLN A 13 10.45 1.97 -6.70
CA GLN A 13 10.45 2.61 -8.00
C GLN A 13 10.08 1.62 -9.12
N VAL A 14 10.69 0.43 -9.14
CA VAL A 14 10.32 -0.61 -10.12
C VAL A 14 8.86 -1.05 -9.95
N MET A 15 8.38 -1.17 -8.71
CA MET A 15 6.98 -1.52 -8.46
C MET A 15 6.01 -0.44 -8.95
N LYS A 16 6.39 0.83 -8.84
CA LYS A 16 5.60 1.95 -9.34
C LYS A 16 5.52 1.93 -10.87
N GLU A 17 6.63 1.69 -11.56
CA GLU A 17 6.66 1.56 -13.02
C GLU A 17 5.74 0.44 -13.51
N LEU A 18 5.77 -0.73 -12.85
CA LEU A 18 4.86 -1.84 -13.19
C LEU A 18 3.39 -1.48 -13.00
N ALA A 19 3.06 -0.72 -11.96
CA ALA A 19 1.70 -0.26 -11.74
C ALA A 19 1.25 0.75 -12.82
N GLU A 20 2.13 1.67 -13.21
CA GLU A 20 1.89 2.64 -14.29
C GLU A 20 1.70 1.97 -15.66
N GLU A 21 2.35 0.82 -15.89
CA GLU A 21 2.15 -0.03 -17.06
C GLU A 21 0.79 -0.75 -17.08
N GLY A 22 -0.01 -0.62 -16.02
CA GLY A 22 -1.34 -1.22 -15.91
C GLY A 22 -1.34 -2.68 -15.43
N MET A 23 -0.23 -3.13 -14.81
CA MET A 23 -0.17 -4.46 -14.20
C MET A 23 -1.16 -4.55 -13.03
N THR A 24 -1.95 -5.62 -12.96
CA THR A 24 -2.74 -5.89 -11.75
C THR A 24 -1.81 -6.40 -10.64
N MET A 25 -1.75 -5.67 -9.53
CA MET A 25 -0.83 -5.95 -8.42
C MET A 25 -1.58 -6.09 -7.10
N VAL A 26 -1.13 -7.05 -6.27
CA VAL A 26 -1.52 -7.15 -4.87
C VAL A 26 -0.24 -7.06 -4.04
N VAL A 27 -0.16 -6.02 -3.20
CA VAL A 27 1.05 -5.70 -2.45
C VAL A 27 0.74 -5.70 -0.95
N VAL A 28 1.50 -6.50 -0.19
CA VAL A 28 1.50 -6.45 1.27
C VAL A 28 2.68 -5.61 1.71
N THR A 29 2.42 -4.43 2.28
CA THR A 29 3.47 -3.48 2.64
C THR A 29 3.13 -2.69 3.90
N HIS A 30 4.16 -2.16 4.56
CA HIS A 30 4.04 -1.15 5.61
C HIS A 30 4.55 0.22 5.14
N GLU A 31 4.96 0.34 3.88
CA GLU A 31 5.39 1.58 3.24
C GLU A 31 4.17 2.41 2.83
N MET A 32 3.63 3.20 3.78
CA MET A 32 2.38 3.94 3.57
C MET A 32 2.49 5.03 2.51
N GLY A 33 3.69 5.58 2.27
CA GLY A 33 3.93 6.54 1.19
C GLY A 33 3.69 5.93 -0.18
N PHE A 34 4.25 4.74 -0.41
CA PHE A 34 4.03 3.98 -1.63
C PHE A 34 2.55 3.61 -1.82
N ALA A 35 1.90 3.11 -0.75
CA ALA A 35 0.49 2.75 -0.81
C ALA A 35 -0.42 3.96 -1.13
N ARG A 36 -0.07 5.16 -0.64
CA ARG A 36 -0.79 6.41 -0.98
C ARG A 36 -0.62 6.81 -2.43
N GLU A 37 0.55 6.57 -2.99
CA GLU A 37 0.91 7.04 -4.33
C GLU A 37 0.43 6.11 -5.45
N VAL A 38 0.46 4.80 -5.21
CA VAL A 38 0.29 3.79 -6.28
C VAL A 38 -0.98 2.96 -6.14
N ALA A 39 -1.52 2.77 -4.93
CA ALA A 39 -2.63 1.85 -4.75
C ALA A 39 -3.96 2.49 -5.18
N ASP A 40 -4.75 1.77 -6.00
CA ASP A 40 -6.14 2.16 -6.27
C ASP A 40 -7.04 1.95 -5.04
N ARG A 41 -6.74 0.90 -4.27
CA ARG A 41 -7.48 0.46 -3.09
C ARG A 41 -6.51 -0.05 -2.03
N VAL A 42 -6.77 0.32 -0.79
CA VAL A 42 -6.08 -0.19 0.38
C VAL A 42 -7.04 -1.08 1.15
N VAL A 43 -6.53 -2.22 1.62
CA VAL A 43 -7.25 -3.17 2.47
C VAL A 43 -6.48 -3.30 3.77
N VAL A 44 -7.16 -3.07 4.88
CA VAL A 44 -6.61 -3.22 6.23
C VAL A 44 -7.09 -4.56 6.78
N LEU A 45 -6.15 -5.38 7.21
CA LEU A 45 -6.40 -6.67 7.84
C LEU A 45 -5.90 -6.64 9.28
N ASP A 46 -6.74 -7.09 10.22
CA ASP A 46 -6.36 -7.30 11.63
C ASP A 46 -6.98 -8.61 12.10
N GLN A 47 -6.20 -9.40 12.82
CA GLN A 47 -6.61 -10.71 13.37
C GLN A 47 -7.27 -11.67 12.37
N GLY A 48 -6.93 -11.58 11.08
CA GLY A 48 -7.51 -12.40 10.02
C GLY A 48 -8.84 -11.91 9.47
N GLU A 49 -9.30 -10.74 9.89
CA GLU A 49 -10.52 -10.09 9.41
C GLU A 49 -10.20 -8.85 8.57
N LEU A 50 -11.05 -8.57 7.57
CA LEU A 50 -11.03 -7.32 6.82
C LEU A 50 -11.79 -6.27 7.61
N ILE A 51 -11.06 -5.34 8.21
CA ILE A 51 -11.64 -4.28 9.05
C ILE A 51 -11.96 -3.02 8.27
N GLU A 52 -11.16 -2.70 7.24
CA GLU A 52 -11.42 -1.54 6.40
C GLU A 52 -10.93 -1.74 4.95
N GLN A 53 -11.65 -1.16 3.99
CA GLN A 53 -11.19 -1.08 2.60
C GLN A 53 -11.69 0.20 1.93
N GLY A 54 -10.89 0.77 1.05
CA GLY A 54 -11.26 1.99 0.33
C GLY A 54 -10.09 2.60 -0.45
N PRO A 55 -10.31 3.74 -1.11
CA PRO A 55 -9.22 4.53 -1.69
C PRO A 55 -8.19 4.93 -0.62
N PRO A 56 -6.91 5.09 -0.97
CA PRO A 56 -5.88 5.46 -0.01
C PRO A 56 -6.22 6.72 0.81
N GLU A 57 -6.79 7.74 0.16
CA GLU A 57 -7.16 8.98 0.85
C GLU A 57 -8.20 8.77 1.96
N GLN A 58 -9.18 7.89 1.75
CA GLN A 58 -10.14 7.54 2.78
C GLN A 58 -9.46 6.80 3.92
N ILE A 59 -8.70 5.75 3.61
CA ILE A 59 -8.07 4.88 4.63
C ILE A 59 -7.05 5.66 5.48
N PHE A 60 -6.26 6.54 4.86
CA PHE A 60 -5.15 7.18 5.54
C PHE A 60 -5.46 8.54 6.15
N SER A 61 -6.46 9.26 5.63
CA SER A 61 -6.80 10.61 6.11
C SER A 61 -8.12 10.65 6.88
N HIS A 62 -9.04 9.72 6.59
CA HIS A 62 -10.37 9.65 7.20
C HIS A 62 -10.72 8.20 7.59
N PRO A 63 -9.90 7.55 8.44
CA PRO A 63 -10.13 6.16 8.81
C PRO A 63 -11.50 6.00 9.46
N SER A 64 -12.26 5.04 8.95
CA SER A 64 -13.61 4.71 9.42
C SER A 64 -13.55 3.87 10.68
N HIS A 65 -12.48 3.08 10.81
CA HIS A 65 -12.27 2.16 11.90
C HIS A 65 -11.25 2.76 12.90
N PRO A 66 -11.50 2.67 14.22
CA PRO A 66 -10.61 3.24 15.24
C PRO A 66 -9.28 2.46 15.42
N ARG A 67 -9.08 1.38 14.67
CA ARG A 67 -7.90 0.51 14.68
C ARG A 67 -7.51 0.15 13.26
#